data_AF-A0A0K2UC39-F1
#
_entry.id   AF-A0A0K2UC39-F1
#
_cell.length_a   1.000
_cell.length_b   1.000
_cell.length_c   1.000
_cell.angle_alpha   90.00
_cell.angle_beta   90.00
_cell.angle_gamma   90.00
#
_symmetry.space_group_name_H-M   'P 1'
#
loop_
_entity.id
_entity.type
_entity.pdbx_description
1 polymer ?
#
loop_
_entity_poly.entity_id
_entity_poly.type
_entity_poly.pdbx_seq_one_letter_code
_entity_poly.pdbx_strand_id
1 'polypeptide(L)'
;MSDTHSLTSHITREIPEGDIFIHAGDFTRSGAFKEVKEFNSWLSQLKHKHKIIIAGNHELSLDESYHPNNESRQIGIDIGHFLKKNDETKESFTKEDIRKELTNCVYLQDSYVTVYGLKIYGTPWQPEFGGWAFNLKRGSKCLDKWDLIPDDTDILITHSPPVGYGDHCSTGVRAGCVELLNTVQRRVKPKYHIYGHIHEGYGVRSDG
;
A
#
# COMPACT_ATOMS: atom_id res chain seq x y z
N MET A 1 1.12 -1.69 10.27
CA MET A 1 2.30 -0.92 9.83
C MET A 1 2.04 -0.39 8.43
N SER A 2 2.87 0.54 7.96
CA SER A 2 2.83 1.08 6.61
C SER A 2 4.17 1.78 6.35
N ASP A 3 4.49 2.07 5.09
CA ASP A 3 5.55 3.01 4.74
C ASP A 3 6.92 2.60 5.32
N THR A 4 7.27 1.32 5.22
CA THR A 4 8.60 0.87 5.65
C THR A 4 9.68 1.19 4.64
N HIS A 5 9.36 1.43 3.36
CA HIS A 5 10.29 1.95 2.35
C HIS A 5 11.63 1.18 2.27
N SER A 6 11.59 -0.16 2.29
CA SER A 6 12.78 -1.05 2.34
C SER A 6 13.66 -0.90 3.61
N LEU A 7 13.19 -0.23 4.66
CA LEU A 7 13.93 0.00 5.91
C LEU A 7 13.55 -0.99 7.02
N THR A 8 13.00 -2.16 6.69
CA THR A 8 12.59 -3.16 7.70
C THR A 8 13.75 -3.65 8.56
N SER A 9 14.97 -3.68 8.02
CA SER A 9 16.22 -3.98 8.75
C SER A 9 16.62 -2.91 9.78
N HIS A 10 16.07 -1.69 9.67
CA HIS A 10 16.33 -0.58 10.58
C HIS A 10 15.27 -0.47 11.68
N ILE A 11 14.25 -1.33 11.66
CA ILE A 11 13.26 -1.42 12.73
C ILE A 11 13.93 -2.06 13.94
N THR A 12 14.31 -1.23 14.91
CA THR A 12 14.99 -1.68 16.14
C THR A 12 14.03 -2.07 17.26
N ARG A 13 12.76 -1.67 17.16
CA ARG A 13 11.71 -2.07 18.10
C ARG A 13 11.14 -3.42 17.68
N GLU A 14 10.97 -4.31 18.64
CA GLU A 14 10.29 -5.57 18.40
C GLU A 14 8.86 -5.30 17.91
N ILE A 15 8.46 -5.98 16.84
CA ILE A 15 7.08 -5.96 16.38
C ILE A 15 6.25 -6.72 17.44
N PRO A 16 5.22 -6.08 18.03
CA PRO A 16 4.41 -6.74 19.05
C PRO A 16 3.82 -8.06 18.55
N GLU A 17 3.60 -9.01 19.47
CA GLU A 17 2.86 -10.22 19.13
C GLU A 17 1.40 -9.89 18.78
N GLY A 18 0.84 -10.67 17.86
CA GLY A 18 -0.54 -10.51 17.40
C GLY A 18 -0.96 -11.61 16.43
N ASP A 19 -2.27 -11.75 16.24
CA ASP A 19 -2.84 -12.81 15.39
C ASP A 19 -2.70 -12.49 13.89
N ILE A 20 -2.88 -11.21 13.54
CA ILE A 20 -2.87 -10.70 12.17
C ILE A 20 -1.91 -9.50 12.08
N PHE A 21 -0.88 -9.62 11.25
CA PHE A 21 -0.04 -8.50 10.84
C PHE A 21 -0.63 -7.84 9.59
N ILE A 22 -0.72 -6.50 9.59
CA ILE A 22 -1.20 -5.72 8.44
C ILE A 22 -0.14 -4.70 8.02
N HIS A 23 0.14 -4.62 6.72
CA HIS A 23 0.96 -3.56 6.11
C HIS A 23 0.17 -2.80 5.04
N ALA A 24 0.01 -1.48 5.20
CA ALA A 24 -0.85 -0.65 4.35
C ALA A 24 -0.11 0.03 3.18
N GLY A 25 0.80 -0.69 2.52
CA GLY A 25 1.54 -0.20 1.36
C GLY A 25 2.89 0.45 1.66
N ASP A 26 3.61 0.78 0.59
CA ASP A 26 4.95 1.38 0.61
C ASP A 26 5.97 0.57 1.42
N PHE A 27 5.99 -0.73 1.14
CA PHE A 27 6.97 -1.62 1.77
C PHE A 27 8.32 -1.62 1.06
N THR A 28 8.36 -1.18 -0.20
CA THR A 28 9.56 -0.95 -1.01
C THR A 28 9.80 0.54 -1.25
N ARG A 29 10.96 0.94 -1.78
CA ARG A 29 11.18 2.33 -2.22
C ARG A 29 10.74 2.57 -3.65
N SER A 30 10.65 1.52 -4.44
CA SER A 30 10.41 1.63 -5.87
C SER A 30 9.67 0.44 -6.45
N GLY A 31 9.69 -0.72 -5.80
CA GLY A 31 9.07 -1.95 -6.30
C GLY A 31 10.07 -2.83 -7.05
N ALA A 32 11.37 -2.62 -6.86
CA ALA A 32 12.38 -3.50 -7.45
C ALA A 32 12.26 -4.92 -6.87
N PHE A 33 12.49 -5.94 -7.69
CA PHE A 33 12.35 -7.35 -7.28
C PHE A 33 13.17 -7.68 -6.01
N LYS A 34 14.39 -7.13 -5.89
CA LYS A 34 15.23 -7.29 -4.71
C LYS A 34 14.57 -6.73 -3.44
N GLU A 35 13.95 -5.56 -3.52
CA GLU A 35 13.24 -4.94 -2.38
C GLU A 35 12.06 -5.79 -1.95
N VAL A 36 11.29 -6.30 -2.91
CA VAL A 36 10.15 -7.20 -2.64
C VAL A 36 10.63 -8.49 -1.96
N LYS A 37 11.72 -9.07 -2.45
CA LYS A 37 12.33 -10.28 -1.86
C LYS A 37 12.86 -10.03 -0.45
N GLU A 38 13.53 -8.91 -0.21
CA GLU A 38 14.01 -8.52 1.12
C GLU A 38 12.85 -8.31 2.10
N PHE A 39 11.78 -7.63 1.66
CA PHE A 39 10.57 -7.45 2.44
C PHE A 39 9.88 -8.79 2.75
N ASN A 40 9.72 -9.67 1.74
CA ASN A 40 9.12 -10.99 1.92
C ASN A 40 9.96 -11.87 2.88
N SER A 41 11.29 -11.76 2.81
CA SER A 41 12.20 -12.46 3.74
C SER A 41 12.02 -11.94 5.16
N TRP A 42 11.93 -10.63 5.37
CA TRP A 42 11.64 -10.05 6.68
C TRP A 42 10.26 -10.48 7.21
N LEU A 43 9.22 -10.51 6.37
CA LEU A 43 7.88 -10.98 6.74
C LEU A 43 7.90 -12.43 7.25
N SER A 44 8.77 -13.29 6.69
CA SER A 44 8.88 -14.69 7.13
C SER A 44 9.32 -14.81 8.60
N GLN A 45 10.05 -13.83 9.12
CA GLN A 45 10.57 -13.82 10.49
C GLN A 45 9.52 -13.41 11.54
N LEU A 46 8.41 -12.80 11.11
CA LEU A 46 7.33 -12.37 12.01
C LEU A 46 6.52 -13.59 12.50
N LYS A 47 6.27 -13.64 13.81
CA LYS A 47 5.52 -14.72 14.49
C LYS A 47 4.02 -14.76 14.16
N HIS A 48 3.47 -13.68 13.59
CA HIS A 48 2.05 -13.54 13.27
C HIS A 48 1.59 -14.67 12.34
N LYS A 49 0.44 -15.26 12.64
CA LYS A 49 -0.08 -16.38 11.84
C LYS A 49 -0.59 -15.94 10.48
N HIS A 50 -1.22 -14.76 10.41
CA HIS A 50 -1.69 -14.16 9.18
C HIS A 50 -0.96 -12.84 8.92
N LYS A 51 -0.52 -12.61 7.69
CA LYS A 51 0.16 -11.39 7.25
C LYS A 51 -0.58 -10.89 6.01
N ILE A 52 -1.13 -9.70 6.07
CA ILE A 52 -1.98 -9.13 5.01
C ILE A 52 -1.36 -7.81 4.56
N ILE A 53 -1.10 -7.70 3.26
CA ILE A 53 -0.33 -6.61 2.68
C ILE A 53 -1.11 -6.05 1.49
N ILE A 54 -1.13 -4.73 1.35
CA ILE A 54 -1.48 -4.06 0.10
C ILE A 54 -0.23 -3.35 -0.43
N ALA A 55 -0.25 -2.98 -1.71
CA ALA A 55 0.73 -2.05 -2.27
C ALA A 55 0.42 -0.60 -1.88
N GLY A 56 1.43 0.26 -1.99
CA GLY A 56 1.34 1.71 -2.00
C GLY A 56 1.92 2.28 -3.29
N ASN A 57 2.12 3.59 -3.34
CA ASN A 57 2.58 4.26 -4.55
C ASN A 57 4.04 3.98 -4.90
N HIS A 58 4.83 3.49 -3.95
CA HIS A 58 6.20 3.08 -4.20
C HIS A 58 6.31 1.71 -4.84
N GLU A 59 5.26 0.87 -4.86
CA GLU A 59 5.30 -0.44 -5.53
C GLU A 59 5.03 -0.32 -7.04
N LEU A 60 5.91 0.40 -7.77
CA LEU A 60 5.73 0.71 -9.20
C LEU A 60 5.56 -0.52 -10.09
N SER A 61 6.16 -1.64 -9.69
CA SER A 61 6.09 -2.90 -10.42
C SER A 61 4.79 -3.69 -10.20
N LEU A 62 4.00 -3.36 -9.17
CA LEU A 62 2.73 -4.03 -8.88
C LEU A 62 1.52 -3.32 -9.51
N ASP A 63 1.68 -2.07 -9.94
CA ASP A 63 0.66 -1.37 -10.72
C ASP A 63 0.80 -1.72 -12.20
N GLU A 64 -0.13 -2.53 -12.71
CA GLU A 64 -0.17 -2.94 -14.12
C GLU A 64 -0.26 -1.75 -15.08
N SER A 65 -0.99 -0.70 -14.68
CA SER A 65 -1.23 0.50 -15.48
C SER A 65 -0.10 1.52 -15.42
N TYR A 66 0.82 1.37 -14.46
CA TYR A 66 1.97 2.26 -14.35
C TYR A 66 2.97 2.02 -15.49
N HIS A 67 3.26 3.10 -16.19
CA HIS A 67 4.31 3.18 -17.20
C HIS A 67 5.20 4.39 -16.91
N PRO A 68 6.54 4.24 -16.91
CA PRO A 68 7.46 5.36 -16.72
C PRO A 68 7.25 6.45 -17.76
N ASN A 69 7.01 7.68 -17.30
CA ASN A 69 7.05 8.87 -18.14
C ASN A 69 8.45 9.55 -18.09
N ASN A 70 8.71 10.55 -18.93
CA ASN A 70 10.02 11.21 -18.96
C ASN A 70 10.33 12.03 -17.69
N GLU A 71 9.32 12.45 -16.92
CA GLU A 71 9.51 13.23 -15.68
C GLU A 71 9.99 12.35 -14.51
N SER A 72 9.47 11.13 -14.38
CA SER A 72 9.95 10.15 -13.40
C SER A 72 11.44 9.81 -13.57
N ARG A 73 11.96 9.85 -14.82
CA ARG A 73 13.41 9.71 -15.11
C ARG A 73 14.26 10.88 -14.61
N GLN A 74 13.68 12.07 -14.46
CA GLN A 74 14.39 13.30 -14.09
C GLN A 74 14.56 13.46 -12.57
N ILE A 75 13.74 12.78 -11.77
CA ILE A 75 13.77 12.76 -10.30
C ILE A 75 14.79 11.72 -9.78
N GLY A 76 15.56 11.07 -10.66
CA GLY A 76 16.52 10.03 -10.28
C GLY A 76 15.88 8.70 -9.90
N ILE A 77 14.57 8.55 -10.10
CA ILE A 77 13.89 7.26 -10.13
C ILE A 77 14.30 6.66 -11.48
N ASP A 78 15.50 6.08 -11.54
CA ASP A 78 15.98 5.46 -12.77
C ASP A 78 15.12 4.22 -13.01
N ILE A 79 13.96 4.40 -13.68
CA ILE A 79 13.04 3.30 -13.96
C ILE A 79 13.69 2.31 -14.96
N GLY A 80 14.82 2.71 -15.56
CA GLY A 80 15.75 1.79 -16.18
C GLY A 80 16.07 0.59 -15.29
N HIS A 81 16.20 0.74 -13.96
CA HIS A 81 16.47 -0.35 -13.02
C HIS A 81 15.32 -1.36 -12.82
N PHE A 82 14.08 -1.05 -13.20
CA PHE A 82 12.98 -2.02 -13.08
C PHE A 82 13.10 -3.18 -14.05
N LEU A 83 13.71 -2.89 -15.21
CA LEU A 83 13.79 -3.81 -16.35
C LEU A 83 15.22 -3.97 -16.90
N LYS A 84 16.19 -3.14 -16.48
CA LYS A 84 17.61 -3.31 -16.79
C LYS A 84 18.34 -3.93 -15.60
N LYS A 85 18.84 -5.14 -15.89
CA LYS A 85 20.11 -5.72 -15.44
C LYS A 85 20.57 -5.27 -14.05
N ASN A 86 20.54 -6.19 -13.09
CA ASN A 86 21.68 -6.27 -12.19
C ASN A 86 22.92 -6.37 -13.09
N ASP A 87 23.86 -5.42 -13.00
CA ASP A 87 25.07 -5.42 -13.84
C ASP A 87 25.94 -6.68 -13.64
N GLU A 88 25.60 -7.51 -12.65
CA GLU A 88 26.23 -8.80 -12.35
C GLU A 88 25.43 -10.02 -12.85
N THR A 89 24.11 -9.94 -13.00
CA THR A 89 23.26 -11.05 -13.47
C THR A 89 22.21 -10.56 -14.48
N LYS A 90 22.22 -11.11 -15.70
CA LYS A 90 21.32 -10.76 -16.83
C LYS A 90 19.84 -11.16 -16.61
N GLU A 91 19.33 -11.10 -15.39
CA GLU A 91 17.97 -11.51 -15.06
C GLU A 91 16.99 -10.35 -15.22
N SER A 92 15.84 -10.63 -15.85
CA SER A 92 14.71 -9.70 -15.99
C SER A 92 13.49 -10.35 -15.37
N PHE A 93 12.79 -9.64 -14.49
CA PHE A 93 11.59 -10.12 -13.82
C PHE A 93 10.34 -9.43 -14.38
N THR A 94 9.28 -10.20 -14.59
CA THR A 94 7.97 -9.65 -14.95
C THR A 94 7.22 -9.14 -13.70
N LYS A 95 6.18 -8.32 -13.90
CA LYS A 95 5.28 -7.89 -12.80
C LYS A 95 4.67 -9.11 -12.06
N GLU A 96 4.40 -10.18 -12.79
CA GLU A 96 3.88 -11.43 -12.24
C GLU A 96 4.93 -12.18 -11.39
N ASP A 97 6.19 -12.20 -11.81
CA ASP A 97 7.27 -12.78 -11.00
C ASP A 97 7.43 -12.02 -9.68
N ILE A 98 7.34 -10.69 -9.72
CA ILE A 98 7.39 -9.84 -8.53
C ILE A 98 6.21 -10.12 -7.60
N ARG A 99 4.99 -10.26 -8.13
CA ARG A 99 3.80 -10.61 -7.33
C ARG A 99 3.94 -12.00 -6.68
N LYS A 100 4.48 -12.97 -7.41
CA LYS A 100 4.71 -14.35 -6.92
C LYS A 100 5.76 -14.43 -5.82
N GLU A 101 6.67 -13.46 -5.73
CA GLU A 101 7.67 -13.41 -4.66
C GLU A 101 7.04 -13.23 -3.27
N LEU A 102 5.85 -12.61 -3.16
CA LEU A 102 5.13 -12.33 -1.90
C LEU A 102 4.48 -13.59 -1.29
N THR A 103 5.28 -14.62 -1.02
CA THR A 103 4.84 -15.94 -0.55
C THR A 103 4.52 -16.00 0.95
N ASN A 104 5.06 -15.09 1.77
CA ASN A 104 4.86 -15.08 3.22
C ASN A 104 3.69 -14.20 3.67
N CYS A 105 2.81 -13.82 2.76
CA CYS A 105 1.63 -13.01 3.05
C CYS A 105 0.47 -13.27 2.09
N VAL A 106 -0.70 -12.77 2.46
CA VAL A 106 -1.82 -12.56 1.55
C VAL A 106 -1.71 -11.14 1.00
N TYR A 107 -1.38 -11.00 -0.27
CA TYR A 107 -1.40 -9.72 -0.97
C TYR A 107 -2.80 -9.41 -1.49
N LEU A 108 -3.34 -8.25 -1.12
CA LEU A 108 -4.65 -7.77 -1.55
C LEU A 108 -4.51 -6.60 -2.51
N GLN A 109 -5.30 -6.62 -3.58
CA GLN A 109 -5.42 -5.53 -4.54
C GLN A 109 -6.81 -5.60 -5.16
N ASP A 110 -7.69 -4.68 -4.74
CA ASP A 110 -9.11 -4.68 -5.11
C ASP A 110 -9.77 -6.04 -4.78
N SER A 111 -9.37 -6.63 -3.64
CA SER A 111 -9.78 -7.97 -3.22
C SER A 111 -9.87 -8.08 -1.69
N TYR A 112 -10.44 -9.18 -1.22
CA TYR A 112 -10.56 -9.46 0.22
C TYR A 112 -10.09 -10.85 0.59
N VAL A 113 -9.82 -11.02 1.88
CA VAL A 113 -9.63 -12.31 2.54
C VAL A 113 -10.47 -12.36 3.81
N THR A 114 -10.98 -13.53 4.16
CA THR A 114 -11.65 -13.75 5.44
C THR A 114 -10.71 -14.46 6.40
N VAL A 115 -10.41 -13.83 7.53
CA VAL A 115 -9.54 -14.37 8.58
C VAL A 115 -10.27 -14.29 9.91
N TYR A 116 -10.40 -15.41 10.62
CA TYR A 116 -11.18 -15.49 11.88
C TYR A 116 -12.61 -14.93 11.77
N GLY A 117 -13.25 -15.09 10.61
CA GLY A 117 -14.59 -14.57 10.35
C GLY A 117 -14.66 -13.07 10.05
N LEU A 118 -13.53 -12.35 10.07
CA LEU A 118 -13.45 -10.94 9.69
C LEU A 118 -13.17 -10.82 8.19
N LYS A 119 -14.00 -10.05 7.47
CA LYS A 119 -13.73 -9.71 6.07
C LYS A 119 -12.77 -8.52 5.99
N ILE A 120 -11.59 -8.77 5.42
CA ILE A 120 -10.52 -7.79 5.29
C ILE A 120 -10.37 -7.45 3.81
N TYR A 121 -10.78 -6.25 3.41
CA TYR A 121 -10.67 -5.76 2.03
C TYR A 121 -9.48 -4.83 1.89
N GLY A 122 -8.68 -5.01 0.84
CA GLY A 122 -7.47 -4.24 0.60
C GLY A 122 -7.40 -3.66 -0.81
N THR A 123 -7.03 -2.38 -0.91
CA THR A 123 -6.84 -1.71 -2.19
C THR A 123 -5.73 -0.65 -2.13
N PRO A 124 -4.83 -0.57 -3.14
CA PRO A 124 -3.66 0.30 -3.10
C PRO A 124 -3.94 1.72 -3.62
N TRP A 125 -5.11 1.96 -4.23
CA TRP A 125 -5.36 3.21 -4.94
C TRP A 125 -5.30 4.44 -4.05
N GLN A 126 -4.95 5.56 -4.65
CA GLN A 126 -4.89 6.85 -3.98
C GLN A 126 -5.20 8.02 -4.91
N PRO A 127 -5.67 9.15 -4.36
CA PRO A 127 -5.64 10.42 -5.10
C PRO A 127 -4.23 10.78 -5.55
N GLU A 128 -4.12 11.37 -6.73
CA GLU A 128 -2.85 11.78 -7.32
C GLU A 128 -1.93 12.50 -6.33
N PHE A 129 -0.76 11.90 -6.13
CA PHE A 129 0.31 12.38 -5.28
C PHE A 129 1.66 12.00 -5.90
N GLY A 130 2.39 12.98 -6.43
CA GLY A 130 3.77 12.83 -6.92
C GLY A 130 3.99 12.01 -8.20
N GLY A 131 2.94 11.64 -8.96
CA GLY A 131 3.10 10.95 -10.25
C GLY A 131 3.60 9.49 -10.17
N TRP A 132 3.45 8.88 -9.00
CA TRP A 132 3.80 7.48 -8.69
C TRP A 132 2.69 6.49 -9.08
N ALA A 133 2.89 5.20 -8.77
CA ALA A 133 1.91 4.15 -9.02
C ALA A 133 0.60 4.34 -8.23
N PHE A 134 -0.45 3.68 -8.70
CA PHE A 134 -1.77 3.63 -8.08
C PHE A 134 -2.44 5.01 -7.88
N ASN A 135 -2.00 6.02 -8.64
CA ASN A 135 -2.57 7.35 -8.62
C ASN A 135 -3.84 7.43 -9.47
N LEU A 136 -4.87 8.05 -8.90
CA LEU A 136 -6.13 8.34 -9.55
C LEU A 136 -6.44 9.82 -9.46
N LYS A 137 -7.08 10.35 -10.50
CA LYS A 137 -7.65 11.69 -10.44
C LYS A 137 -8.72 11.74 -9.34
N ARG A 138 -8.68 12.77 -8.49
CA ARG A 138 -9.71 13.03 -7.47
C ARG A 138 -11.12 13.07 -8.07
N GLY A 139 -12.12 12.74 -7.26
CA GLY A 139 -13.52 12.68 -7.69
C GLY A 139 -13.90 11.29 -8.22
N SER A 140 -14.55 11.26 -9.39
CA SER A 140 -15.18 10.03 -9.90
C SER A 140 -14.22 8.86 -10.08
N LYS A 141 -12.95 9.08 -10.45
CA LYS A 141 -11.99 7.98 -10.62
C LYS A 141 -11.62 7.31 -9.30
N CYS A 142 -11.51 8.08 -8.22
CA CYS A 142 -11.38 7.51 -6.89
C CYS A 142 -12.66 6.76 -6.51
N LEU A 143 -13.84 7.36 -6.75
CA LEU A 143 -15.13 6.72 -6.43
C LEU A 143 -15.33 5.38 -7.16
N ASP A 144 -14.96 5.28 -8.44
CA ASP A 144 -15.03 4.05 -9.23
C ASP A 144 -14.32 2.87 -8.51
N LYS A 145 -13.25 3.15 -7.75
CA LYS A 145 -12.53 2.15 -6.94
C LYS A 145 -13.15 1.92 -5.58
N TRP A 146 -13.62 2.97 -4.92
CA TRP A 146 -14.27 2.83 -3.61
C TRP A 146 -15.60 2.09 -3.69
N ASP A 147 -16.30 2.17 -4.82
CA ASP A 147 -17.54 1.44 -5.09
C ASP A 147 -17.34 -0.09 -5.20
N LEU A 148 -16.10 -0.55 -5.39
CA LEU A 148 -15.76 -1.98 -5.36
C LEU A 148 -15.68 -2.53 -3.93
N ILE A 149 -15.57 -1.67 -2.90
CA ILE A 149 -15.46 -2.10 -1.51
C ILE A 149 -16.81 -2.72 -1.07
N PRO A 150 -16.86 -3.99 -0.65
CA PRO A 150 -18.08 -4.63 -0.19
C PRO A 150 -18.64 -3.96 1.07
N ASP A 151 -19.96 -3.85 1.16
CA ASP A 151 -20.66 -3.23 2.28
C ASP A 151 -20.46 -3.97 3.62
N ASP A 152 -20.13 -5.27 3.58
CA ASP A 152 -19.89 -6.12 4.75
C ASP A 152 -18.40 -6.25 5.12
N THR A 153 -17.58 -5.27 4.73
CA THR A 153 -16.15 -5.21 5.08
C THR A 153 -15.98 -4.86 6.56
N ASP A 154 -15.36 -5.75 7.35
CA ASP A 154 -15.03 -5.48 8.75
C ASP A 154 -13.78 -4.60 8.89
N ILE A 155 -12.75 -4.88 8.11
CA ILE A 155 -11.47 -4.16 8.12
C ILE A 155 -11.17 -3.71 6.70
N LEU A 156 -11.07 -2.39 6.52
CA LEU A 156 -10.65 -1.79 5.27
C LEU A 156 -9.18 -1.40 5.34
N ILE A 157 -8.40 -1.79 4.33
CA ILE A 157 -7.02 -1.38 4.16
C ILE A 157 -6.91 -0.58 2.86
N THR A 158 -6.53 0.69 2.97
CA THR A 158 -6.18 1.53 1.82
C THR A 158 -4.80 2.10 2.02
N HIS A 159 -4.09 2.44 0.95
CA HIS A 159 -2.81 3.14 1.14
C HIS A 159 -3.06 4.61 1.55
N SER A 160 -4.00 5.28 0.87
CA SER A 160 -4.36 6.67 1.14
C SER A 160 -5.31 6.83 2.35
N PRO A 161 -5.18 7.91 3.14
CA PRO A 161 -6.15 8.27 4.17
C PRO A 161 -7.45 8.87 3.59
N PRO A 162 -8.59 8.76 4.30
CA PRO A 162 -9.75 9.59 4.02
C PRO A 162 -9.49 11.04 4.46
N VAL A 163 -10.13 12.01 3.79
CA VAL A 163 -9.96 13.43 4.14
C VAL A 163 -10.35 13.69 5.60
N GLY A 164 -9.57 14.49 6.32
CA GLY A 164 -9.83 14.82 7.72
C GLY A 164 -9.16 13.90 8.74
N TYR A 165 -8.68 12.72 8.34
CA TYR A 165 -8.17 11.70 9.27
C TYR A 165 -6.75 11.28 8.93
N GLY A 166 -5.76 11.90 9.59
CA GLY A 166 -4.34 11.55 9.38
C GLY A 166 -3.83 11.95 8.00
N ASP A 167 -4.40 13.00 7.41
CA ASP A 167 -4.19 13.39 6.02
C ASP A 167 -3.53 14.77 5.82
N HIS A 168 -3.09 15.40 6.92
CA HIS A 168 -2.42 16.70 6.89
C HIS A 168 -0.94 16.53 6.55
N CYS A 169 -0.53 17.10 5.42
CA CYS A 169 0.88 17.19 5.05
C CYS A 169 1.55 18.39 5.75
N SER A 170 2.87 18.31 5.94
CA SER A 170 3.70 19.41 6.44
C SER A 170 3.62 20.70 5.60
N THR A 171 3.20 20.60 4.34
CA THR A 171 2.93 21.74 3.44
C THR A 171 1.66 22.52 3.78
N GLY A 172 0.85 22.05 4.73
CA GLY A 172 -0.43 22.65 5.11
C GLY A 172 -1.63 22.23 4.24
N VAL A 173 -1.42 21.30 3.30
CA VAL A 173 -2.45 20.76 2.42
C VAL A 173 -2.94 19.41 2.93
N ARG A 174 -4.22 19.11 2.70
CA ARG A 174 -4.80 17.80 2.96
C ARG A 174 -4.68 16.89 1.73
N ALA A 175 -4.06 15.73 1.92
CA ALA A 175 -3.90 14.73 0.86
C ALA A 175 -5.04 13.70 0.83
N GLY A 176 -5.90 13.64 1.85
CA GLY A 176 -6.90 12.60 1.99
C GLY A 176 -8.00 12.66 0.93
N CYS A 177 -8.69 11.54 0.72
CA CYS A 177 -9.74 11.42 -0.29
C CYS A 177 -11.13 11.73 0.29
N VAL A 178 -11.89 12.62 -0.36
CA VAL A 178 -13.26 13.00 0.03
C VAL A 178 -14.22 11.85 -0.24
N GLU A 179 -14.10 11.22 -1.41
CA GLU A 179 -14.95 10.09 -1.80
C GLU A 179 -14.74 8.89 -0.87
N LEU A 180 -13.49 8.65 -0.44
CA LEU A 180 -13.18 7.58 0.51
C LEU A 180 -13.82 7.84 1.87
N LEU A 181 -13.76 9.08 2.37
CA LEU A 181 -14.42 9.43 3.63
C LEU A 181 -15.94 9.17 3.55
N ASN A 182 -16.58 9.61 2.47
CA ASN A 182 -18.01 9.38 2.27
C ASN A 182 -18.34 7.88 2.23
N THR A 183 -17.54 7.07 1.52
CA THR A 183 -17.72 5.62 1.45
C THR A 183 -17.60 4.97 2.84
N VAL A 184 -16.55 5.32 3.59
CA VAL A 184 -16.29 4.77 4.93
C VAL A 184 -17.39 5.15 5.91
N GLN A 185 -17.78 6.42 5.99
CA GLN A 185 -18.73 6.87 7.01
C GLN A 185 -20.20 6.57 6.67
N ARG A 186 -20.57 6.56 5.38
CA ARG A 186 -21.98 6.50 4.97
C ARG A 186 -22.42 5.12 4.51
N ARG A 187 -21.53 4.35 3.87
CA ARG A 187 -21.86 3.07 3.25
C ARG A 187 -21.23 1.88 3.97
N VAL A 188 -19.91 1.73 3.88
CA VAL A 188 -19.20 0.51 4.31
C VAL A 188 -19.13 0.40 5.82
N LYS A 189 -18.84 1.52 6.52
CA LYS A 189 -18.75 1.58 7.99
C LYS A 189 -17.92 0.44 8.60
N PRO A 190 -16.67 0.24 8.14
CA PRO A 190 -15.81 -0.81 8.67
C PRO A 190 -15.50 -0.54 10.15
N LYS A 191 -15.24 -1.60 10.93
CA LYS A 191 -14.82 -1.48 12.33
C LYS A 191 -13.45 -0.81 12.44
N TYR A 192 -12.57 -1.08 11.47
CA TYR A 192 -11.26 -0.47 11.36
C TYR A 192 -10.98 -0.06 9.92
N HIS A 193 -10.43 1.14 9.75
CA HIS A 193 -9.84 1.58 8.49
C HIS A 193 -8.36 1.85 8.73
N ILE A 194 -7.50 1.06 8.08
CA ILE A 194 -6.04 1.08 8.26
C ILE A 194 -5.40 1.63 6.98
N TYR A 195 -4.51 2.61 7.15
CA TYR A 195 -3.84 3.29 6.05
C TYR A 195 -2.51 3.90 6.47
N GLY A 196 -1.77 4.45 5.50
CA GLY A 196 -0.48 5.11 5.69
C GLY A 196 -0.34 6.31 4.76
N HIS A 197 0.73 6.33 3.95
CA HIS A 197 1.07 7.32 2.92
C HIS A 197 1.44 8.72 3.44
N ILE A 198 0.64 9.29 4.36
CA ILE A 198 0.89 10.60 4.95
C ILE A 198 1.59 10.42 6.30
N HIS A 199 2.91 10.50 6.28
CA HIS A 199 3.76 10.15 7.44
C HIS A 199 3.50 11.07 8.63
N GLU A 200 3.21 12.35 8.37
CA GLU A 200 2.84 13.33 9.40
C GLU A 200 1.52 13.00 10.10
N GLY A 201 0.69 12.16 9.47
CA GLY A 201 -0.60 11.72 9.96
C GLY A 201 -0.56 10.53 10.91
N TYR A 202 0.62 9.99 11.25
CA TYR A 202 0.75 8.80 12.11
C TYR A 202 -0.04 8.95 13.41
N GLY A 203 -0.92 7.98 13.67
CA GLY A 203 -1.72 7.93 14.88
C GLY A 203 -3.00 7.12 14.70
N VAL A 204 -3.89 7.24 15.68
CA VAL A 204 -5.20 6.59 15.69
C VAL A 204 -6.27 7.65 15.94
N ARG A 205 -7.41 7.54 15.26
CA ARG A 205 -8.59 8.38 15.44
C ARG A 205 -9.83 7.50 15.55
N SER A 206 -10.83 7.98 16.28
CA SER A 206 -12.16 7.40 16.39
C SER A 206 -13.18 8.55 16.34
N ASP A 207 -14.36 8.25 15.84
CA ASP A 207 -15.51 9.16 15.76
C ASP A 207 -16.38 9.17 17.03
N GLY A 208 -16.03 8.40 18.07
CA GLY A 208 -16.68 8.38 19.38
C GLY A 208 -17.60 7.20 19.58
#